data_AF-A0A7C6J0Z7-F1
#
_entry.id   AF-A0A7C6J0Z7-F1
#
_cell.length_a   1.000
_cell.length_b   1.000
_cell.length_c   1.000
_cell.angle_alpha   90.00
_cell.angle_beta   90.00
_cell.angle_gamma   90.00
#
_symmetry.space_group_name_H-M   'P 1'
#
loop_
_entity.id
_entity.type
_entity.pdbx_description
1 polymer ?
#
loop_
_entity_poly.entity_id
_entity_poly.type
_entity_poly.pdbx_seq_one_letter_code
_entity_poly.pdbx_strand_id
1 'polypeptide(L)'
;MTDLEKRLLIKKVIYLILILIGISAALVTIVLLFTARSDFQAWIDALFFNGFLIFAFSWMMIISNENLFSVAIYGVRQFLSNLLGKKPKNTLLEYIESRKQIDRYIIVTTMIYGSFFIALAVILYYSFS
;
A
#
# COMPACT_ATOMS: atom_id res chain seq x y z
N MET A 1 -1.59 12.10 24.12
CA MET A 1 -2.40 12.49 22.96
C MET A 1 -3.63 13.21 23.47
N THR A 2 -3.77 14.49 23.12
CA THR A 2 -4.91 15.32 23.53
C THR A 2 -6.19 14.88 22.79
N ASP A 3 -7.37 15.27 23.29
CA ASP A 3 -8.63 14.90 22.62
C ASP A 3 -8.78 15.55 21.23
N LEU A 4 -8.16 16.70 21.01
CA LEU A 4 -8.10 17.33 19.69
C LEU A 4 -7.28 16.48 18.69
N GLU A 5 -6.11 15.99 19.11
CA GLU A 5 -5.26 15.11 18.30
C GLU A 5 -5.97 13.80 17.94
N LYS A 6 -6.72 13.22 18.88
CA LYS A 6 -7.57 12.03 18.61
C LYS A 6 -8.58 12.29 17.52
N ARG A 7 -9.32 13.42 17.61
CA ARG A 7 -10.34 13.78 16.61
C ARG A 7 -9.72 14.00 15.23
N LEU A 8 -8.55 14.64 15.16
CA LEU A 8 -7.84 14.85 13.89
C LEU A 8 -7.34 13.53 13.29
N LEU A 9 -6.79 12.63 14.11
CA LEU A 9 -6.37 11.31 13.65
C LEU A 9 -7.55 10.50 13.10
N ILE A 10 -8.67 10.48 13.81
CA ILE A 10 -9.89 9.78 13.37
C ILE A 10 -10.35 10.31 12.02
N LYS A 11 -10.39 11.64 11.82
CA LYS A 11 -10.74 12.23 10.52
C LYS A 11 -9.80 11.78 9.40
N LYS A 12 -8.48 11.75 9.66
CA LYS A 12 -7.48 11.27 8.69
C LYS A 12 -7.67 9.79 8.36
N VAL A 13 -7.95 8.97 9.36
CA VAL A 13 -8.22 7.52 9.18
C VAL A 13 -9.49 7.31 8.36
N ILE A 14 -10.58 8.01 8.67
CA ILE A 14 -11.84 7.92 7.91
C ILE A 14 -11.60 8.33 6.45
N TYR A 15 -10.91 9.44 6.21
CA TYR A 15 -10.59 9.89 4.87
C TYR A 15 -9.75 8.86 4.09
N LEU A 16 -8.75 8.26 4.74
CA LEU A 16 -7.96 7.19 4.15
C LEU A 16 -8.80 5.95 3.82
N ILE A 17 -9.71 5.54 4.71
CA ILE A 17 -10.64 4.43 4.47
C ILE A 17 -11.52 4.70 3.24
N LEU A 18 -12.04 5.92 3.09
CA LEU A 18 -12.83 6.30 1.91
C LEU A 18 -12.03 6.16 0.62
N ILE A 19 -10.76 6.56 0.62
CA ILE A 19 -9.85 6.36 -0.52
C ILE A 19 -9.65 4.86 -0.79
N LEU A 20 -9.40 4.07 0.25
CA LEU A 20 -9.20 2.62 0.11
C LEU A 20 -10.44 1.89 -0.41
N ILE A 21 -11.65 2.36 -0.06
CA ILE A 21 -12.91 1.86 -0.63
C ILE A 21 -12.96 2.16 -2.14
N GLY A 22 -12.62 3.38 -2.55
CA GLY A 22 -12.56 3.74 -3.97
C GLY A 22 -11.56 2.89 -4.75
N ILE A 23 -10.35 2.69 -4.21
CA ILE A 23 -9.33 1.82 -4.79
C ILE A 23 -9.81 0.38 -4.88
N SER A 24 -10.43 -0.14 -3.82
CA SER A 24 -10.95 -1.51 -3.79
C SER A 24 -12.04 -1.74 -4.82
N ALA A 25 -12.97 -0.80 -4.96
CA ALA A 25 -14.02 -0.88 -5.97
C ALA A 25 -13.43 -0.94 -7.38
N ALA A 26 -12.40 -0.14 -7.66
CA ALA A 26 -11.69 -0.17 -8.92
C ALA A 26 -10.96 -1.51 -9.15
N LEU A 27 -10.22 -2.00 -8.16
CA LEU A 27 -9.48 -3.27 -8.25
C LEU A 27 -10.40 -4.47 -8.47
N VAL A 28 -11.49 -4.57 -7.69
CA VAL A 28 -12.48 -5.63 -7.85
C VAL A 28 -13.11 -5.57 -9.23
N THR A 29 -13.48 -4.38 -9.71
CA THR A 29 -14.04 -4.20 -11.06
C THR A 29 -13.06 -4.65 -12.14
N ILE A 30 -11.78 -4.29 -12.01
CA ILE A 30 -10.72 -4.71 -12.94
C ILE A 30 -10.62 -6.24 -12.98
N VAL A 31 -10.63 -6.91 -11.83
CA VAL A 31 -10.54 -8.38 -11.79
C VAL A 31 -11.76 -9.03 -12.43
N LEU A 32 -12.98 -8.56 -12.12
CA LEU A 32 -14.20 -9.12 -12.71
C LEU A 32 -14.27 -8.90 -14.23
N LEU A 33 -13.81 -7.74 -14.72
CA LEU A 33 -13.70 -7.48 -16.15
C LEU A 33 -12.64 -8.37 -16.82
N PHE A 34 -11.52 -8.61 -16.13
CA PHE A 34 -10.43 -9.45 -16.64
C PHE A 34 -10.83 -10.92 -16.73
N THR A 35 -11.56 -11.45 -15.73
CA THR A 35 -12.03 -12.83 -15.72
C THR A 35 -13.26 -13.04 -16.60
N ALA A 36 -13.93 -11.96 -17.03
CA ALA A 36 -15.20 -11.98 -17.75
C ALA A 36 -16.28 -12.84 -17.06
N ARG A 37 -16.21 -12.95 -15.74
CA ARG A 37 -17.08 -13.76 -14.89
C ARG A 37 -17.55 -12.94 -13.70
N SER A 38 -18.79 -13.18 -13.30
CA SER A 38 -19.43 -12.52 -12.15
C SER A 38 -20.08 -13.52 -11.20
N ASP A 39 -19.71 -14.80 -11.31
CA ASP A 39 -20.16 -15.83 -10.39
C ASP A 39 -19.50 -15.68 -9.02
N PHE A 40 -20.03 -16.36 -8.02
CA PHE A 40 -19.62 -16.19 -6.63
C PHE A 40 -18.12 -16.43 -6.42
N GLN A 41 -17.54 -17.40 -7.14
CA GLN A 41 -16.10 -17.66 -7.09
C GLN A 41 -15.28 -16.48 -7.63
N ALA A 42 -15.70 -15.85 -8.73
CA ALA A 42 -14.99 -14.69 -9.28
C ALA A 42 -14.98 -13.50 -8.30
N TRP A 43 -16.04 -13.33 -7.51
CA TRP A 43 -16.06 -12.33 -6.44
C TRP A 43 -15.10 -12.66 -5.30
N ILE A 44 -15.01 -13.93 -4.89
CA ILE A 44 -14.02 -14.37 -3.89
C ILE A 44 -12.59 -14.12 -4.38
N ASP A 45 -12.30 -14.49 -5.63
CA ASP A 45 -10.98 -14.30 -6.24
C ASP A 45 -10.61 -12.81 -6.32
N ALA A 46 -11.58 -11.95 -6.68
CA ALA A 46 -11.40 -10.51 -6.69
C ALA A 46 -11.15 -9.92 -5.30
N LEU A 47 -11.83 -10.41 -4.26
CA LEU A 47 -11.59 -10.00 -2.87
C LEU A 47 -10.21 -10.43 -2.38
N PHE A 48 -9.76 -11.65 -2.72
CA PHE A 48 -8.39 -12.10 -2.43
C PHE A 48 -7.37 -11.19 -3.10
N PHE A 49 -7.50 -10.97 -4.41
CA PHE A 49 -6.59 -10.11 -5.16
C PHE A 49 -6.52 -8.70 -4.55
N ASN A 50 -7.68 -8.11 -4.26
CA ASN A 50 -7.77 -6.79 -3.64
C ASN A 50 -7.07 -6.75 -2.27
N GLY A 51 -7.39 -7.70 -1.39
CA GLY A 51 -6.82 -7.79 -0.05
C GLY A 51 -5.31 -7.97 -0.07
N PHE A 52 -4.80 -8.91 -0.88
CA PHE A 52 -3.36 -9.16 -1.03
C PHE A 52 -2.62 -7.97 -1.60
N LEU A 53 -3.16 -7.31 -2.62
CA LEU A 53 -2.50 -6.17 -3.25
C LEU A 53 -2.41 -4.99 -2.27
N ILE A 54 -3.50 -4.65 -1.57
CA ILE A 54 -3.50 -3.59 -0.55
C ILE A 54 -2.55 -3.94 0.62
N PHE A 55 -2.56 -5.19 1.07
CA PHE A 55 -1.66 -5.65 2.13
C PHE A 55 -0.19 -5.55 1.71
N ALA A 56 0.14 -6.00 0.49
CA ALA A 56 1.48 -5.90 -0.07
C ALA A 56 1.93 -4.44 -0.21
N PHE A 57 1.04 -3.53 -0.62
CA PHE A 57 1.34 -2.10 -0.63
C PHE A 57 1.68 -1.57 0.76
N SER A 58 0.97 -1.99 1.81
CA SER A 58 1.32 -1.61 3.18
C SER A 58 2.67 -2.15 3.62
N TRP A 59 2.96 -3.41 3.28
CA TRP A 59 4.27 -4.01 3.53
C TRP A 59 5.41 -3.24 2.85
N MET A 60 5.21 -2.80 1.60
CA MET A 60 6.17 -1.96 0.88
C MET A 60 6.39 -0.60 1.56
N MET A 61 5.36 -0.02 2.20
CA MET A 61 5.53 1.21 2.98
C MET A 61 6.41 0.99 4.22
N ILE A 62 6.27 -0.16 4.90
CA ILE A 62 7.13 -0.53 6.03
C ILE A 62 8.59 -0.65 5.56
N ILE A 63 8.82 -1.43 4.50
CA ILE A 63 10.15 -1.63 3.92
C ILE A 63 10.78 -0.28 3.51
N SER A 64 9.98 0.62 2.94
CA SER A 64 10.41 1.96 2.54
C SER A 64 10.87 2.80 3.73
N ASN A 65 10.11 2.79 4.83
CA ASN A 65 10.45 3.50 6.06
C ASN A 65 11.75 2.98 6.69
N GLU A 66 12.02 1.68 6.59
CA GLU A 66 13.26 1.04 7.06
C GLU A 66 14.46 1.24 6.11
N ASN A 67 14.29 1.99 5.02
CA ASN A 67 15.37 2.29 4.08
C ASN A 67 16.05 1.06 3.45
N LEU A 68 15.40 -0.11 3.48
CA LEU A 68 15.97 -1.37 3.00
C LEU A 68 16.37 -1.32 1.52
N PHE A 69 15.65 -0.53 0.71
CA PHE A 69 15.97 -0.31 -0.70
C PHE A 69 16.69 1.01 -0.99
N SER A 70 17.02 1.82 0.02
CA SER A 70 17.65 3.13 -0.18
C SER A 70 18.97 3.03 -0.93
N VAL A 71 19.79 2.02 -0.59
CA VAL A 71 21.09 1.80 -1.22
C VAL A 71 20.93 1.45 -2.70
N ALA A 72 20.01 0.53 -3.02
CA ALA A 72 19.74 0.12 -4.40
C ALA A 72 19.16 1.27 -5.24
N ILE A 73 18.17 2.00 -4.70
CA ILE A 73 17.54 3.14 -5.37
C ILE A 73 18.57 4.26 -5.61
N TYR A 74 19.39 4.57 -4.60
CA TYR A 74 20.45 5.55 -4.73
C TYR A 74 21.51 5.10 -5.75
N GLY A 75 21.91 3.83 -5.72
CA GLY A 75 22.87 3.26 -6.68
C GLY A 75 22.40 3.38 -8.13
N VAL A 76 21.14 3.07 -8.41
CA VAL A 76 20.55 3.25 -9.76
C VAL A 76 20.51 4.73 -10.13
N ARG A 77 20.10 5.61 -9.21
CA ARG A 77 20.05 7.06 -9.45
C ARG A 77 21.44 7.64 -9.72
N GLN A 78 22.44 7.17 -8.99
CA GLN A 78 23.85 7.53 -9.14
C GLN A 78 24.38 7.09 -10.50
N PHE A 79 24.14 5.83 -10.86
CA PHE A 79 24.55 5.25 -12.14
C PHE A 79 23.95 6.02 -13.31
N LEU A 80 22.65 6.29 -13.28
CA LEU A 80 21.97 7.06 -14.33
C LEU A 80 22.44 8.52 -14.39
N SER A 81 22.70 9.14 -13.23
CA SER A 81 23.22 10.52 -13.20
C SER A 81 24.61 10.59 -13.82
N ASN A 82 25.48 9.63 -13.51
CA ASN A 82 26.81 9.52 -14.10
C ASN A 82 26.75 9.25 -15.61
N LEU A 83 25.83 8.40 -16.07
CA LEU A 83 25.60 8.13 -17.50
C LEU A 83 25.19 9.41 -18.26
N LEU A 84 24.38 10.26 -17.63
CA LEU A 84 23.96 11.55 -18.16
C LEU A 84 24.98 12.68 -17.93
N GLY A 85 26.18 12.37 -17.42
CA GLY A 85 27.23 13.36 -17.13
C GLY A 85 26.91 14.32 -15.98
N LYS A 86 25.89 14.03 -15.17
CA LYS A 86 25.46 14.86 -14.05
C LYS A 86 26.05 14.34 -12.74
N LYS A 87 26.71 15.23 -11.99
CA LYS A 87 27.10 14.89 -10.62
C LYS A 87 25.84 14.80 -9.72
N PRO A 88 25.76 13.79 -8.85
CA PRO A 88 24.67 13.67 -7.90
C PRO A 88 24.81 14.76 -6.85
N LYS A 89 23.69 15.43 -6.55
CA LYS A 89 23.67 16.58 -5.62
C LYS A 89 23.83 16.19 -4.16
N ASN A 90 23.45 14.96 -3.78
CA ASN A 90 23.38 14.53 -2.39
C ASN A 90 24.15 13.21 -2.21
N THR A 91 24.74 13.03 -1.04
CA THR A 91 25.33 11.75 -0.62
C THR A 91 24.23 10.72 -0.27
N LEU A 92 24.59 9.44 -0.14
CA LEU A 92 23.64 8.39 0.27
C LEU A 92 23.04 8.68 1.66
N LEU A 93 23.85 9.20 2.59
CA LEU A 93 23.42 9.59 3.93
C LEU A 93 22.40 10.73 3.88
N GLU A 94 22.73 11.82 3.17
CA GLU A 94 21.81 12.94 2.98
C GLU A 94 20.52 12.51 2.25
N TYR A 95 20.60 11.55 1.33
CA TYR A 95 19.43 10.99 0.68
C TYR A 95 18.52 10.25 1.67
N ILE A 96 19.08 9.44 2.57
CA ILE A 96 18.32 8.70 3.58
C ILE A 96 17.70 9.66 4.60
N GLU A 97 18.47 10.62 5.11
CA GLU A 97 18.02 11.58 6.13
C GLU A 97 16.95 12.54 5.61
N SER A 98 16.99 12.89 4.33
CA SER A 98 16.00 13.78 3.72
C SER A 98 14.68 13.07 3.34
N ARG A 99 14.58 11.74 3.49
CA ARG A 99 13.35 11.02 3.15
C ARG A 99 12.30 11.21 4.23
N LYS A 100 11.16 11.77 3.80
CA LYS A 100 9.96 11.81 4.63
C LYS A 100 9.45 10.39 4.87
N GLN A 101 9.40 9.98 6.13
CA GLN A 101 8.79 8.71 6.52
C GLN A 101 7.28 8.77 6.33
N ILE A 102 6.70 7.63 5.96
CA ILE A 102 5.25 7.47 5.85
C ILE A 102 4.67 7.37 7.25
N ASP A 103 3.65 8.17 7.53
CA ASP A 103 3.00 8.23 8.84
C ASP A 103 2.45 6.85 9.22
N ARG A 104 2.71 6.42 10.47
CA ARG A 104 2.34 5.09 10.99
C ARG A 104 0.85 4.78 10.83
N TYR A 105 -0.03 5.78 10.94
CA TYR A 105 -1.47 5.56 10.79
C TYR A 105 -1.85 5.12 9.38
N ILE A 106 -1.11 5.58 8.35
CA ILE A 106 -1.34 5.18 6.95
C ILE A 106 -1.03 3.69 6.82
N ILE A 107 0.17 3.29 7.26
CA ILE A 107 0.64 1.91 7.21
C ILE A 107 -0.33 0.97 7.93
N VAL A 108 -0.63 1.26 9.20
CA VAL A 108 -1.48 0.39 10.03
C VAL A 108 -2.89 0.30 9.46
N THR A 109 -3.49 1.43 9.04
CA THR A 109 -4.84 1.42 8.47
C THR A 109 -4.89 0.62 7.16
N THR A 110 -3.94 0.83 6.25
CA THR A 110 -3.87 0.09 4.98
C THR A 110 -3.62 -1.40 5.22
N MET A 111 -2.77 -1.76 6.18
CA MET A 111 -2.49 -3.16 6.52
C MET A 111 -3.71 -3.87 7.09
N ILE A 112 -4.40 -3.26 8.05
CA ILE A 112 -5.63 -3.79 8.65
C ILE A 112 -6.71 -3.91 7.59
N TYR A 113 -6.87 -2.90 6.74
CA TYR A 113 -7.84 -2.90 5.66
C TYR A 113 -7.59 -4.04 4.66
N GLY A 114 -6.37 -4.22 4.17
CA GLY A 114 -6.02 -5.35 3.31
C GLY A 114 -6.24 -6.71 3.98
N SER A 115 -5.84 -6.83 5.25
CA SER A 115 -6.04 -8.05 6.05
C SER A 115 -7.51 -8.38 6.24
N PHE A 116 -8.37 -7.37 6.42
CA PHE A 116 -9.82 -7.54 6.52
C PHE A 116 -10.42 -8.14 5.24
N PHE A 117 -9.99 -7.68 4.06
CA PHE A 117 -10.45 -8.26 2.79
C PHE A 117 -9.98 -9.70 2.59
N ILE A 118 -8.74 -10.01 2.96
CA ILE A 118 -8.22 -11.39 2.93
C ILE A 118 -9.05 -12.27 3.87
N ALA A 119 -9.26 -11.84 5.12
CA ALA A 119 -10.05 -12.61 6.08
C ALA A 119 -11.49 -12.81 5.61
N LEU A 120 -12.12 -11.77 5.05
CA LEU A 120 -13.46 -11.85 4.46
C LEU A 120 -13.50 -12.85 3.31
N ALA A 121 -12.53 -12.81 2.40
CA ALA A 121 -12.44 -13.75 1.28
C ALA A 121 -12.27 -15.20 1.75
N VAL A 122 -11.43 -15.43 2.77
CA VAL A 122 -11.24 -16.75 3.40
C VAL A 122 -12.54 -17.26 4.02
N ILE A 123 -13.25 -16.43 4.78
CA ILE A 123 -14.53 -16.80 5.39
C ILE A 123 -15.55 -17.17 4.31
N LEU A 124 -15.66 -16.36 3.25
CA LEU A 124 -16.59 -16.61 2.15
C LEU A 124 -16.23 -17.90 1.39
N TYR A 125 -14.94 -18.12 1.14
CA TYR A 125 -14.47 -19.32 0.47
C TYR A 125 -14.87 -20.59 1.23
N TYR A 126 -14.58 -20.66 2.54
CA TYR A 126 -14.90 -21.86 3.33
C TYR A 126 -16.40 -22.01 3.66
N SER A 127 -17.19 -20.95 3.58
CA SER A 127 -18.64 -21.04 3.88
C SER A 127 -19.47 -21.52 2.68
N PHE A 128 -18.94 -21.40 1.46
CA PHE A 128 -19.67 -21.64 0.22
C PHE A 128 -18.94 -22.59 -0.75
N SER A 129 -17.80 -23.14 -0.33
CA SER A 129 -17.09 -24.24 -1.00
C SER A 129 -17.44 -25.57 -0.36
#